data_AF-A0A090RHC5-F1
#
_entry.id   AF-A0A090RHC5-F1
#
_cell.length_a   1.000
_cell.length_b   1.000
_cell.length_c   1.000
_cell.angle_alpha   90.00
_cell.angle_beta   90.00
_cell.angle_gamma   90.00
#
_symmetry.space_group_name_H-M   'P 1'
#
loop_
_entity.id
_entity.type
_entity.pdbx_description
1 polymer ?
#
loop_
_entity_poly.entity_id
_entity_poly.type
_entity_poly.pdbx_seq_one_letter_code
_entity_poly.pdbx_strand_id
1 'polypeptide(L)'
;MSDESGEDAKVVAVPHSKLTKEYDHVQDVDDLPALLKAQITHFFERYKELEPGKWVKVEGWADAAAAKQEILESFKRAQEK
;
A
#
# COMPACT_ATOMS: atom_id res chain seq x y z
N MET A 1 -3.09 -7.33 -1.56
CA MET A 1 -3.79 -7.30 -2.88
C MET A 1 -2.95 -8.06 -3.86
N SER A 2 -3.60 -8.65 -4.84
CA SER A 2 -2.95 -9.52 -5.82
C SER A 2 -3.39 -9.16 -7.22
N ASP A 3 -2.52 -9.40 -8.19
CA ASP A 3 -2.78 -9.19 -9.61
C ASP A 3 -2.35 -10.41 -10.43
N GLU A 4 -2.37 -10.28 -11.76
CA GLU A 4 -1.99 -11.35 -12.68
C GLU A 4 -0.59 -11.95 -12.46
N SER A 5 0.28 -11.26 -11.72
CA SER A 5 1.65 -11.67 -11.43
C SER A 5 1.86 -12.18 -9.99
N GLY A 6 0.81 -12.19 -9.16
CA GLY A 6 0.86 -12.69 -7.78
C GLY A 6 0.56 -11.62 -6.73
N GLU A 7 1.15 -11.77 -5.55
CA GLU A 7 0.99 -10.82 -4.44
C GLU A 7 1.70 -9.49 -4.75
N ASP A 8 0.99 -8.37 -4.59
CA ASP A 8 1.46 -7.04 -4.98
C ASP A 8 0.99 -5.95 -3.99
N ALA A 9 1.53 -6.01 -2.78
CA ALA A 9 1.25 -5.04 -1.72
C ALA A 9 1.65 -3.61 -2.11
N LYS A 10 0.89 -2.61 -1.62
CA LYS A 10 1.21 -1.18 -1.79
C LYS A 10 1.38 -0.55 -0.42
N VAL A 11 2.57 -0.05 -0.15
CA VAL A 11 2.87 0.71 1.07
C VAL A 11 2.43 2.15 0.89
N VAL A 12 1.66 2.67 1.84
CA VAL A 12 1.44 4.11 2.00
C VAL A 12 2.45 4.64 3.01
N ALA A 13 3.20 5.66 2.61
CA ALA A 13 4.14 6.36 3.47
C ALA A 13 3.85 7.86 3.45
N VAL A 14 4.03 8.51 4.59
CA VAL A 14 3.90 9.95 4.75
C VAL A 14 5.28 10.61 4.86
N PRO A 15 5.43 11.91 4.54
CA PRO A 15 6.67 12.63 4.73
C PRO A 15 7.21 12.53 6.16
N HIS A 16 8.53 12.36 6.30
CA HIS A 16 9.19 12.35 7.61
C HIS A 16 9.03 13.71 8.32
N SER A 17 8.89 13.70 9.65
CA SER A 17 8.72 14.88 10.54
C SER A 17 9.82 15.95 10.48
N LYS A 18 10.88 15.71 9.73
CA LYS A 18 11.99 16.67 9.46
C LYS A 18 11.68 17.53 8.23
N LEU A 19 10.80 17.05 7.34
CA LEU A 19 10.37 17.74 6.13
C LEU A 19 9.12 18.58 6.38
N THR A 20 8.13 18.03 7.09
CA THR A 20 6.89 18.72 7.46
C THR A 20 6.32 18.12 8.75
N LYS A 21 5.51 18.92 9.47
CA LYS A 21 4.77 18.49 10.68
C LYS A 21 3.35 18.05 10.39
N GLU A 22 2.90 18.21 9.15
CA GLU A 22 1.53 17.95 8.72
C GLU A 22 1.06 16.52 9.04
N TYR A 23 1.94 15.53 8.89
CA TYR A 23 1.60 14.11 9.04
C TYR A 23 2.07 13.51 10.36
N ASP A 24 2.58 14.30 11.30
CA ASP A 24 3.04 13.78 12.61
C ASP A 24 1.89 13.13 13.42
N HIS A 25 0.63 13.41 13.07
CA HIS A 25 -0.54 12.77 13.67
C HIS A 25 -0.90 11.41 13.05
N VAL A 26 -0.33 11.05 11.89
CA VAL A 26 -0.59 9.79 11.20
C VAL A 26 0.44 8.75 11.66
N GLN A 27 0.06 7.91 12.62
CA GLN A 27 0.92 6.89 13.23
C GLN A 27 0.57 5.47 12.75
N ASP A 28 -0.69 5.24 12.37
CA ASP A 28 -1.16 3.98 11.82
C ASP A 28 -2.17 4.17 10.67
N VAL A 29 -2.58 3.07 10.05
CA VAL A 29 -3.51 3.04 8.90
C VAL A 29 -4.88 3.65 9.22
N ASP A 30 -5.29 3.66 10.48
CA ASP A 30 -6.57 4.21 10.91
C ASP A 30 -6.55 5.74 11.12
N ASP A 31 -5.36 6.34 11.16
CA ASP A 31 -5.22 7.79 11.17
C ASP A 31 -5.36 8.40 9.76
N LEU A 32 -5.32 7.57 8.71
CA LEU A 32 -5.60 8.02 7.35
C LEU A 32 -7.10 8.32 7.16
N PRO A 33 -7.45 9.41 6.44
CA PRO A 33 -8.84 9.69 6.12
C PRO A 33 -9.52 8.49 5.43
N ALA A 34 -10.69 8.09 5.95
CA ALA A 34 -11.43 6.95 5.41
C ALA A 34 -11.76 7.12 3.90
N LEU A 35 -12.06 8.35 3.47
CA LEU A 35 -12.27 8.67 2.05
C LEU A 35 -11.03 8.39 1.21
N LEU A 36 -9.84 8.75 1.70
CA LEU A 36 -8.58 8.50 1.00
C LEU A 36 -8.32 7.00 0.86
N LYS A 37 -8.52 6.23 1.94
CA LYS A 37 -8.39 4.76 1.90
C LYS A 37 -9.34 4.16 0.85
N ALA A 38 -10.60 4.59 0.82
CA ALA A 38 -11.58 4.15 -0.16
C ALA A 38 -11.22 4.55 -1.60
N GLN A 39 -10.71 5.76 -1.82
CA GLN A 39 -10.27 6.22 -3.14
C GLN A 39 -9.10 5.39 -3.68
N ILE A 40 -8.11 5.08 -2.85
CA ILE A 40 -6.96 4.25 -3.22
C ILE A 40 -7.43 2.81 -3.53
N THR A 41 -8.27 2.23 -2.68
CA THR A 41 -8.86 0.90 -2.93
C THR A 41 -9.59 0.86 -4.28
N HIS A 42 -10.51 1.80 -4.51
CA HIS A 42 -11.28 1.88 -5.75
C HIS A 42 -10.37 2.05 -6.98
N PHE A 43 -9.34 2.89 -6.88
CA PHE A 43 -8.39 3.08 -7.98
C PHE A 43 -7.75 1.75 -8.40
N PHE A 44 -7.19 0.99 -7.46
CA PHE A 44 -6.51 -0.26 -7.77
C PHE A 44 -7.46 -1.37 -8.25
N GLU A 45 -8.69 -1.43 -7.74
CA GLU A 45 -9.69 -2.38 -8.21
C GLU A 45 -10.11 -2.14 -9.67
N ARG A 46 -10.01 -0.90 -10.17
CA ARG A 46 -10.63 -0.48 -11.44
C ARG A 46 -9.65 -0.11 -12.54
N TYR A 47 -8.44 0.34 -12.22
CA TYR A 47 -7.56 0.94 -13.24
C TYR A 47 -7.17 -0.01 -14.39
N LYS A 48 -7.19 -1.33 -14.13
CA LYS A 48 -6.90 -2.39 -15.11
C LYS A 48 -8.14 -2.97 -15.82
N GLU A 49 -9.35 -2.49 -15.53
CA GLU A 49 -10.61 -3.13 -16.00
C GLU A 49 -10.74 -3.21 -17.53
N LEU A 50 -10.06 -2.33 -18.28
CA LEU A 50 -10.04 -2.32 -19.74
C LEU A 50 -8.78 -2.94 -20.36
N GLU A 51 -7.88 -3.50 -19.55
CA GLU A 51 -6.64 -4.12 -20.02
C GLU A 51 -6.84 -5.64 -20.18
N PRO A 52 -6.86 -6.17 -21.42
CA PRO A 52 -7.12 -7.60 -21.64
C PRO A 52 -6.13 -8.50 -20.91
N GLY A 53 -6.65 -9.42 -20.10
CA GLY A 53 -5.85 -10.38 -19.35
C GLY A 53 -5.26 -9.87 -18.03
N LYS A 54 -5.49 -8.61 -17.66
CA LYS A 54 -5.07 -8.07 -16.36
C LYS A 54 -6.23 -7.98 -15.39
N TRP A 55 -5.94 -8.12 -14.11
CA TRP A 55 -6.93 -8.04 -13.05
C TRP A 55 -6.27 -7.59 -11.74
N VAL A 56 -7.09 -7.10 -10.81
CA VAL A 56 -6.65 -6.81 -9.44
C VAL A 56 -7.71 -7.29 -8.49
N LYS A 57 -7.27 -7.87 -7.37
CA LYS A 57 -8.13 -8.19 -6.23
C LYS A 57 -7.55 -7.53 -4.98
N VAL A 58 -8.25 -6.53 -4.46
CA VAL A 58 -7.90 -5.89 -3.18
C VAL A 58 -8.41 -6.76 -2.03
N GLU A 59 -7.51 -7.08 -1.10
CA GLU A 59 -7.81 -7.93 0.07
C GLU A 59 -8.14 -7.10 1.31
N GLY A 60 -7.66 -5.85 1.37
CA GLY A 60 -7.90 -4.93 2.47
C GLY A 60 -6.69 -4.07 2.77
N TRP A 61 -6.83 -3.32 3.86
CA TRP A 61 -5.76 -2.53 4.48
C TRP A 61 -5.17 -3.30 5.66
N ALA A 62 -3.86 -3.17 5.85
CA ALA A 62 -3.14 -3.66 7.02
C ALA A 62 -2.47 -2.48 7.74
N ASP A 63 -2.03 -2.72 8.97
CA ASP A 63 -1.43 -1.70 9.84
C ASP A 63 0.01 -1.32 9.44
N ALA A 64 0.56 -0.32 10.12
CA ALA A 64 1.92 0.14 9.93
C ALA A 64 2.99 -0.92 10.30
N ALA A 65 2.67 -1.90 11.15
CA ALA A 65 3.59 -2.98 11.49
C ALA A 65 3.74 -3.96 10.32
N ALA A 66 2.63 -4.36 9.69
CA ALA A 66 2.62 -5.15 8.46
C ALA A 66 3.36 -4.43 7.32
N ALA A 67 3.16 -3.12 7.16
CA ALA A 67 3.88 -2.33 6.16
C ALA A 67 5.40 -2.33 6.39
N LYS A 68 5.85 -2.20 7.65
CA LYS A 68 7.28 -2.28 8.01
C LYS A 68 7.85 -3.67 7.75
N GLN A 69 7.08 -4.72 8.04
CA GLN A 69 7.49 -6.09 7.77
C GLN A 69 7.69 -6.33 6.27
N GLU A 70 6.74 -5.91 5.43
CA GLU A 70 6.86 -6.03 3.96
C GLU A 70 8.11 -5.31 3.42
N ILE A 71 8.45 -4.12 3.94
CA ILE A 71 9.68 -3.40 3.57
C ILE A 71 10.93 -4.22 3.91
N LEU A 72 10.99 -4.80 5.12
CA LEU A 72 12.16 -5.59 5.54
C LEU A 72 12.28 -6.89 4.74
N GLU A 73 11.17 -7.58 4.49
CA GLU A 73 11.16 -8.83 3.74
C GLU A 73 11.50 -8.61 2.26
N SER A 74 10.93 -7.58 1.63
CA SER A 74 11.27 -7.22 0.24
C SER A 74 12.73 -6.81 0.08
N PHE A 75 13.27 -6.05 1.05
CA PHE A 75 14.69 -5.72 1.10
C PHE A 75 15.57 -6.99 1.21
N LYS A 76 15.24 -7.90 2.13
CA LYS A 76 15.97 -9.17 2.29
C LYS A 76 15.92 -10.03 1.02
N ARG A 77 14.73 -10.21 0.43
CA ARG A 77 14.56 -10.96 -0.83
C ARG A 77 15.39 -10.38 -1.97
N ALA A 78 15.60 -9.06 -2.00
CA ALA A 78 16.43 -8.41 -3.00
C ALA A 78 17.94 -8.63 -2.75
N GLN A 79 18.38 -8.76 -1.50
CA GLN A 79 19.78 -9.03 -1.16
C GLN A 79 20.21 -10.48 -1.41
N GLU A 80 19.27 -11.43 -1.38
CA GLU A 80 19.52 -12.86 -1.61
C GLU A 80 19.53 -13.25 -3.10
N LYS A 81 19.38 -12.27 -4.00
CA LYS A 81 19.48 -12.43 -5.46
C LYS A 81 20.82 -11.93 -5.96
#